data_AF-A0A9N9SLE4-F1
#
_entry.id   AF-A0A9N9SLE4-F1
#
_cell.length_a   1.000
_cell.length_b   1.000
_cell.length_c   1.000
_cell.angle_alpha   90.00
_cell.angle_beta   90.00
_cell.angle_gamma   90.00
#
_symmetry.space_group_name_H-M   'P 1'
#
loop_
_entity.id
_entity.type
_entity.pdbx_description
1 polymer ?
#
loop_
_entity_poly.entity_id
_entity_poly.type
_entity_poly.pdbx_seq_one_letter_code
_entity_poly.pdbx_strand_id
1 'polypeptide(L)'
;MAKERHSLTVSDLEKIASLSAGYSGADLRYSNVREEHYCNHNSFCPAQARLQLVTRLMAKERHSLTVSDLEKIASLSAGYSGADLRNVCAEASLGPIRSIDAALIERVRADDVRPLEMRDFEGALGRVRSSVSPADLERYPVLSITLTINNLKEARECLKKAITDQNIPLDLAASFLYYYFETIVCQNTETWKSYGVDIAPKDANVTPLSLLTVRQVQNILEYPKTEQVRQTDDPWMAIYVLGIYRCVRAKAADYKSQIAQRITTQMKSVSAAATDMTEAVSIYQSWENNRTYCTLVAAADMFFHRFPNHHLSNMRIGTTGSRYKDCAALMSLGYIMDLLGLDNLSDLFEWVFLNKIGDEIDSMMKENEELCDQYSYFPYQVDLGLVNKSKYSAAANPHFFEFIHLIGCLLRSQRSMNARHICDSQSMDMLQNSACVAYVYSHTFKVTKVYAKDEEELKALQAVEEELSDYDPWHELTNA
;
A
#
# COMPACT_ATOMS: atom_id res chain seq x y z
N MET A 1 7.06 38.37 -20.14
CA MET A 1 6.12 38.86 -19.11
C MET A 1 6.14 37.87 -17.97
N ALA A 2 6.71 38.27 -16.83
CA ALA A 2 6.85 37.43 -15.65
C ALA A 2 5.48 37.27 -14.97
N LYS A 3 5.01 36.02 -14.80
CA LYS A 3 3.90 35.72 -13.88
C LYS A 3 4.50 35.72 -12.47
N GLU A 4 4.17 36.74 -11.69
CA GLU A 4 4.51 36.82 -10.27
C GLU A 4 3.92 35.59 -9.54
N ARG A 5 4.79 34.82 -8.88
CA ARG A 5 4.37 33.85 -7.86
C ARG A 5 4.07 34.64 -6.59
N HIS A 6 2.80 34.79 -6.24
CA HIS A 6 2.44 35.27 -4.90
C HIS A 6 2.77 34.17 -3.88
N SER A 7 3.81 34.40 -3.08
CA SER A 7 4.14 33.66 -1.88
C SER A 7 3.26 34.14 -0.73
N LEU A 8 2.54 33.23 -0.07
CA LEU A 8 1.78 33.54 1.15
C LEU A 8 2.73 34.03 2.24
N THR A 9 2.35 35.10 2.94
CA THR A 9 3.11 35.64 4.06
C THR A 9 2.67 35.00 5.38
N VAL A 10 3.50 35.11 6.42
CA VAL A 10 3.16 34.62 7.78
C VAL A 10 1.88 35.26 8.30
N SER A 11 1.60 36.53 7.96
CA SER A 11 0.34 37.17 8.35
C SER A 11 -0.87 36.64 7.58
N ASP A 12 -0.69 36.14 6.36
CA ASP A 12 -1.76 35.48 5.60
C ASP A 12 -2.10 34.13 6.25
N LEU A 13 -1.08 33.38 6.69
CA LEU A 13 -1.24 32.12 7.42
C LEU A 13 -1.87 32.34 8.81
N GLU A 14 -1.52 33.41 9.53
CA GLU A 14 -2.15 33.78 10.81
C GLU A 14 -3.60 34.22 10.64
N LYS A 15 -3.92 34.92 9.54
CA LYS A 15 -5.31 35.25 9.19
C LYS A 15 -6.13 34.00 8.87
N ILE A 16 -5.59 33.08 8.08
CA ILE A 16 -6.20 31.78 7.77
C ILE A 16 -6.46 30.98 9.06
N ALA A 17 -5.47 30.93 9.97
CA ALA A 17 -5.57 30.30 11.28
C ALA A 17 -6.62 30.93 12.21
N SER A 18 -6.76 32.26 12.19
CA SER A 18 -7.79 32.97 12.95
C SER A 18 -9.19 32.80 12.37
N LEU A 19 -9.29 32.61 11.05
CA LEU A 19 -10.54 32.33 10.35
C LEU A 19 -10.94 30.85 10.51
N SER A 20 -10.01 29.91 10.65
CA SER A 20 -10.28 28.48 10.87
C SER A 20 -10.75 28.14 12.29
N ALA A 21 -10.69 29.07 13.24
CA ALA A 21 -11.09 28.85 14.64
C ALA A 21 -12.61 28.58 14.83
N GLY A 22 -13.41 28.64 13.76
CA GLY A 22 -14.84 28.32 13.76
C GLY A 22 -15.35 27.59 12.51
N TYR A 23 -14.48 26.97 11.70
CA TYR A 23 -14.87 26.42 10.39
C TYR A 23 -14.42 24.96 10.22
N SER A 24 -15.36 24.11 9.79
CA SER A 24 -15.07 22.90 9.03
C SER A 24 -14.53 23.32 7.67
N GLY A 25 -13.48 22.61 7.23
CA GLY A 25 -12.69 22.94 6.04
C GLY A 25 -13.54 23.30 4.84
N ALA A 26 -13.27 24.47 4.28
CA ALA A 26 -13.38 24.71 2.86
C ALA A 26 -12.65 26.00 2.48
N ASP A 27 -11.96 25.90 1.35
CA ASP A 27 -11.59 26.92 0.39
C ASP A 27 -10.63 28.07 0.77
N LEU A 28 -9.33 27.73 0.74
CA LEU A 28 -8.31 28.64 0.23
C LEU A 28 -8.28 28.57 -1.30
N ARG A 29 -8.92 29.55 -1.96
CA ARG A 29 -8.95 29.66 -3.43
C ARG A 29 -7.52 29.69 -4.01
N TYR A 30 -7.11 28.58 -4.61
CA TYR A 30 -5.99 28.51 -5.55
C TYR A 30 -6.49 27.99 -6.90
N SER A 31 -6.00 28.62 -7.97
CA SER A 31 -6.40 28.51 -9.37
C SER A 31 -6.05 27.18 -10.06
N ASN A 32 -6.28 26.03 -9.41
CA ASN A 32 -6.13 24.68 -9.99
C ASN A 32 -7.05 23.65 -9.31
N VAL A 33 -8.36 23.91 -9.25
CA VAL A 33 -9.34 22.91 -8.80
C VAL A 33 -9.26 21.68 -9.72
N ARG A 34 -8.87 20.53 -9.16
CA ARG A 34 -9.11 19.22 -9.79
C ARG A 34 -10.54 18.83 -9.42
N GLU A 35 -11.43 18.69 -10.40
CA GLU A 35 -12.82 18.28 -10.17
C GLU A 35 -12.88 17.01 -9.32
N GLU A 36 -13.57 17.11 -8.18
CA GLU A 36 -13.96 16.00 -7.33
C GLU A 36 -14.95 15.10 -8.07
N HIS A 37 -14.48 13.91 -8.44
CA HIS A 37 -15.35 12.81 -8.81
C HIS A 37 -15.00 11.62 -7.92
N TYR A 38 -15.50 11.64 -6.68
CA TYR A 38 -15.67 10.43 -5.88
C TYR A 38 -17.15 10.04 -5.88
N CYS A 39 -17.38 8.83 -6.36
CA CYS A 39 -18.63 8.10 -6.60
C CYS A 39 -19.87 8.48 -5.79
N ASN A 40 -20.92 8.92 -6.50
CA ASN A 40 -22.29 8.53 -6.20
C ASN A 40 -22.70 7.42 -7.19
N HIS A 41 -23.22 6.33 -6.64
CA HIS A 41 -23.79 5.14 -7.28
C HIS A 41 -24.17 5.29 -8.78
N ASN A 42 -23.32 4.77 -9.67
CA ASN A 42 -23.68 4.01 -10.88
C ASN A 42 -22.40 3.58 -11.61
N SER A 43 -22.38 2.35 -12.10
CA SER A 43 -21.25 1.67 -12.74
C SER A 43 -20.39 2.58 -13.63
N PHE A 44 -19.17 2.90 -13.16
CA PHE A 44 -18.19 3.68 -13.90
C PHE A 44 -17.54 2.80 -14.98
N CYS A 45 -17.75 3.12 -16.25
CA CYS A 45 -17.15 2.37 -17.35
C CYS A 45 -15.69 2.83 -17.56
N PRO A 46 -14.67 1.95 -17.45
CA PRO A 46 -13.27 2.35 -17.62
C PRO A 46 -12.95 3.02 -18.98
N ALA A 47 -13.72 2.70 -20.02
CA ALA A 47 -13.61 3.36 -21.32
C ALA A 47 -14.06 4.83 -21.26
N GLN A 48 -15.10 5.13 -20.49
CA GLN A 48 -15.64 6.48 -20.30
C GLN A 48 -14.70 7.35 -19.48
N ALA A 49 -14.03 6.78 -18.47
CA ALA A 49 -12.98 7.44 -17.70
C ALA A 49 -11.79 7.88 -18.56
N ARG A 50 -11.32 6.98 -19.44
CA ARG A 50 -10.22 7.29 -20.38
C ARG A 50 -10.63 8.35 -21.39
N LEU A 51 -11.85 8.29 -21.90
CA LEU A 51 -12.40 9.31 -22.79
C LEU A 51 -12.44 10.68 -22.10
N GLN A 52 -12.93 10.75 -20.86
CA GLN A 52 -12.95 11.99 -20.09
C GLN A 52 -11.55 12.55 -19.86
N LEU A 53 -10.58 11.69 -19.50
CA LEU A 53 -9.19 12.11 -19.28
C LEU A 53 -8.54 12.65 -20.56
N VAL A 54 -8.66 11.93 -21.69
CA VAL A 54 -8.12 12.36 -22.99
C VAL A 54 -8.78 13.66 -23.43
N THR A 55 -10.10 13.78 -23.28
CA THR A 55 -10.85 15.01 -23.61
C THR A 55 -10.36 16.20 -22.79
N ARG A 56 -10.16 16.02 -21.47
CA ARG A 56 -9.68 17.08 -20.58
C ARG A 56 -8.23 17.49 -20.89
N LEU A 57 -7.36 16.54 -21.23
CA LEU A 57 -5.98 16.83 -21.60
C LEU A 57 -5.90 17.57 -22.94
N MET A 58 -6.72 17.18 -23.92
CA MET A 58 -6.76 17.82 -25.23
C MET A 58 -7.39 19.21 -25.20
N ALA A 59 -8.29 19.51 -24.28
CA ALA A 59 -8.85 20.85 -24.11
C ALA A 59 -7.80 21.94 -23.84
N LYS A 60 -6.59 21.57 -23.42
CA LYS A 60 -5.46 22.48 -23.17
C LYS A 60 -4.47 22.59 -24.34
N GLU A 61 -4.66 21.81 -25.40
CA GLU A 61 -3.75 21.68 -26.54
C GLU A 61 -4.40 22.17 -27.85
N ARG A 62 -3.59 22.65 -28.80
CA ARG A 62 -4.10 23.01 -30.14
C ARG A 62 -4.20 21.74 -30.99
N HIS A 63 -5.41 21.22 -31.20
CA HIS A 63 -5.66 19.97 -31.95
C HIS A 63 -6.78 20.10 -32.99
N SER A 64 -6.82 19.15 -33.93
CA SER A 64 -7.90 18.97 -34.92
C SER A 64 -8.70 17.67 -34.72
N LEU A 65 -8.52 17.00 -33.57
CA LEU A 65 -9.25 15.78 -33.19
C LEU A 65 -10.76 16.01 -33.06
N THR A 66 -11.54 15.10 -33.62
CA THR A 66 -13.00 15.01 -33.45
C THR A 66 -13.38 14.22 -32.20
N VAL A 67 -14.64 14.29 -31.78
CA VAL A 67 -15.16 13.46 -30.67
C VAL A 67 -14.95 11.97 -30.94
N SER A 68 -15.13 11.53 -32.20
CA SER A 68 -14.88 10.14 -32.61
C SER A 68 -13.40 9.76 -32.51
N ASP A 69 -12.48 10.71 -32.76
CA ASP A 69 -11.04 10.46 -32.57
C ASP A 69 -10.70 10.30 -31.08
N LEU A 70 -11.31 11.11 -30.20
CA LEU A 70 -11.11 10.99 -28.75
C LEU A 70 -11.64 9.64 -28.22
N GLU A 71 -12.78 9.18 -28.70
CA GLU A 71 -13.33 7.84 -28.42
C GLU A 71 -12.39 6.73 -28.92
N LYS A 72 -11.85 6.90 -30.13
CA LYS A 72 -10.89 5.95 -30.69
C LYS A 72 -9.60 5.92 -29.86
N ILE A 73 -9.06 7.05 -29.42
CA ILE A 73 -7.89 7.10 -28.53
C ILE A 73 -8.18 6.41 -27.18
N ALA A 74 -9.37 6.63 -26.61
CA ALA A 74 -9.79 5.98 -25.36
C ALA A 74 -9.93 4.45 -25.49
N SER A 75 -10.34 3.97 -26.68
CA SER A 75 -10.40 2.55 -27.01
C SER A 75 -9.02 1.91 -27.18
N LEU A 76 -8.11 2.58 -27.90
CA LEU A 76 -6.75 2.10 -28.18
C LEU A 76 -5.82 2.14 -26.96
N SER A 77 -6.18 2.93 -25.95
CA SER A 77 -5.49 3.02 -24.66
C SER A 77 -6.06 2.05 -23.60
N ALA A 78 -6.74 0.97 -24.02
CA ALA A 78 -7.12 -0.10 -23.10
C ALA A 78 -5.88 -0.68 -22.39
N GLY A 79 -5.91 -0.76 -21.05
CA GLY A 79 -4.77 -1.18 -20.23
C GLY A 79 -3.78 -0.05 -19.86
N TYR A 80 -4.00 1.18 -20.33
CA TYR A 80 -3.19 2.34 -19.91
C TYR A 80 -3.78 2.92 -18.62
N SER A 81 -2.92 3.19 -17.65
CA SER A 81 -3.30 3.98 -16.47
C SER A 81 -3.46 5.46 -16.83
N GLY A 82 -4.06 6.26 -15.95
CA GLY A 82 -4.17 7.71 -16.16
C GLY A 82 -2.79 8.40 -16.34
N ALA A 83 -1.75 7.87 -15.70
CA ALA A 83 -0.37 8.34 -15.90
C ALA A 83 0.18 7.94 -17.29
N ASP A 84 -0.10 6.72 -17.74
CA ASP A 84 0.32 6.27 -19.08
C ASP A 84 -0.39 7.09 -20.17
N LEU A 85 -1.67 7.39 -19.98
CA LEU A 85 -2.45 8.25 -20.88
C LEU A 85 -1.92 9.68 -20.91
N ARG A 86 -1.49 10.24 -19.77
CA ARG A 86 -0.80 11.55 -19.74
C ARG A 86 0.51 11.50 -20.50
N ASN A 87 1.27 10.42 -20.36
CA ASN A 87 2.52 10.23 -21.11
C ASN A 87 2.27 10.04 -22.61
N VAL A 88 1.21 9.33 -23.01
CA VAL A 88 0.77 9.21 -24.41
C VAL A 88 0.41 10.59 -24.97
N CYS A 89 -0.37 11.38 -24.24
CA CYS A 89 -0.74 12.73 -24.66
C CYS A 89 0.48 13.63 -24.79
N ALA A 90 1.40 13.61 -23.82
CA ALA A 90 2.64 14.38 -23.87
C ALA A 90 3.55 13.97 -25.05
N GLU A 91 3.69 12.66 -25.30
CA GLU A 91 4.47 12.14 -26.42
C GLU A 91 3.82 12.48 -27.78
N ALA A 92 2.48 12.48 -27.85
CA ALA A 92 1.73 12.91 -29.02
C ALA A 92 1.89 14.42 -29.29
N SER A 93 1.93 15.26 -28.24
CA SER A 93 2.19 16.70 -28.37
C SER A 93 3.56 17.04 -28.96
N LEU A 94 4.54 16.13 -28.86
CA LEU A 94 5.84 16.28 -29.51
C LEU A 94 5.84 15.87 -31.00
N GLY A 95 4.79 15.19 -31.47
CA GLY A 95 4.64 14.75 -32.86
C GLY A 95 4.69 15.89 -33.88
N PRO A 96 3.89 16.96 -33.73
CA PRO A 96 3.94 18.13 -34.60
C PRO A 96 5.31 18.80 -34.68
N ILE A 97 6.01 18.94 -33.55
CA ILE A 97 7.35 19.54 -33.48
C ILE A 97 8.36 18.71 -34.28
N ARG A 98 8.29 17.37 -34.18
CA ARG A 98 9.18 16.45 -34.92
C ARG A 98 8.90 16.43 -36.43
N SER A 99 7.76 16.95 -36.88
CA SER A 99 7.42 17.03 -38.31
C SER A 99 8.02 18.25 -39.03
N ILE A 100 8.71 19.12 -38.29
CA ILE A 100 9.41 20.30 -38.81
C ILE A 100 10.83 19.89 -39.20
N ASP A 101 11.28 20.35 -40.38
CA ASP A 101 12.65 20.11 -40.84
C ASP A 101 13.66 20.67 -39.83
N ALA A 102 14.65 19.86 -39.45
CA ALA A 102 15.68 20.22 -38.48
C ALA A 102 16.42 21.51 -38.85
N ALA A 103 16.55 21.82 -40.14
CA ALA A 103 17.18 23.06 -40.61
C ALA A 103 16.33 24.33 -40.37
N LEU A 104 15.04 24.19 -40.09
CA LEU A 104 14.08 25.29 -39.91
C LEU A 104 13.69 25.51 -38.44
N ILE A 105 14.02 24.58 -37.53
CA ILE A 105 13.63 24.61 -36.11
C ILE A 105 14.06 25.90 -35.40
N GLU A 106 15.22 26.47 -35.73
CA GLU A 106 15.72 27.70 -35.12
C GLU A 106 14.89 28.96 -35.48
N ARG A 107 14.07 28.90 -36.52
CA ARG A 107 13.30 30.05 -37.06
C ARG A 107 11.79 29.90 -36.95
N VAL A 108 11.32 28.77 -36.42
CA VAL A 108 9.90 28.41 -36.29
C VAL A 108 9.28 29.15 -35.10
N ARG A 109 8.12 29.78 -35.31
CA ARG A 109 7.29 30.35 -34.26
C ARG A 109 6.27 29.31 -33.77
N ALA A 110 5.74 29.51 -32.57
CA ALA A 110 4.74 28.60 -32.00
C ALA A 110 3.49 28.43 -32.91
N ASP A 111 3.13 29.47 -33.67
CA ASP A 111 1.99 29.43 -34.60
C ASP A 111 2.24 28.60 -35.86
N ASP A 112 3.53 28.41 -36.23
CA ASP A 112 3.97 27.64 -37.40
C ASP A 112 3.91 26.12 -37.13
N VAL A 113 3.74 25.72 -35.86
CA VAL A 113 3.56 24.31 -35.48
C VAL A 113 2.12 23.91 -35.79
N ARG A 114 1.96 22.86 -36.61
CA ARG A 114 0.63 22.31 -36.94
C ARG A 114 -0.10 21.82 -35.68
N PRO A 115 -1.43 21.82 -35.66
CA PRO A 115 -2.19 21.21 -34.57
C PRO A 115 -1.92 19.70 -34.44
N LEU A 116 -2.15 19.16 -33.24
CA LEU A 116 -2.15 17.72 -32.99
C LEU A 116 -3.25 17.03 -33.82
N GLU A 117 -2.90 15.89 -34.41
CA GLU A 117 -3.77 15.06 -35.22
C GLU A 117 -3.75 13.60 -34.74
N MET A 118 -4.71 12.79 -35.17
CA MET A 118 -4.82 11.39 -34.75
C MET A 118 -3.55 10.56 -35.04
N ARG A 119 -2.83 10.87 -36.12
CA ARG A 119 -1.53 10.22 -36.46
C ARG A 119 -0.46 10.38 -35.38
N ASP A 120 -0.49 11.49 -34.62
CA ASP A 120 0.46 11.73 -33.54
C ASP A 120 0.19 10.80 -32.36
N PHE A 121 -1.10 10.54 -32.08
CA PHE A 121 -1.54 9.57 -31.08
C PHE A 121 -1.24 8.13 -31.49
N GLU A 122 -1.42 7.77 -32.76
CA GLU A 122 -1.04 6.45 -33.28
C GLU A 122 0.48 6.21 -33.12
N GLY A 123 1.31 7.23 -33.36
CA GLY A 123 2.75 7.18 -33.11
C GLY A 123 3.11 7.10 -31.63
N ALA A 124 2.41 7.85 -30.77
CA ALA A 124 2.67 7.88 -29.33
C ALA A 124 2.27 6.57 -28.63
N LEU A 125 1.11 6.00 -28.98
CA LEU A 125 0.62 4.71 -28.47
C LEU A 125 1.56 3.54 -28.85
N GLY A 126 2.31 3.66 -29.95
CA GLY A 126 3.35 2.69 -30.31
C GLY A 126 4.65 2.81 -29.51
N ARG A 127 4.91 3.97 -28.86
CA ARG A 127 6.15 4.26 -28.14
C ARG A 127 6.00 4.18 -26.63
N VAL A 128 4.86 4.62 -26.10
CA VAL A 128 4.55 4.55 -24.68
C VAL A 128 3.99 3.16 -24.39
N ARG A 129 4.69 2.36 -23.58
CA ARG A 129 4.17 1.04 -23.16
C ARG A 129 3.10 1.22 -22.08
N SER A 130 2.06 0.40 -22.12
CA SER A 130 1.11 0.31 -21.01
C SER A 130 1.81 -0.17 -19.74
N SER A 131 1.51 0.46 -18.60
CA SER A 131 2.03 0.00 -17.30
C SER A 131 1.25 -1.19 -16.74
N VAL A 132 0.10 -1.51 -17.35
CA VAL A 132 -0.69 -2.72 -17.07
C VAL A 132 -0.62 -3.61 -18.31
N SER A 133 -0.02 -4.77 -18.15
CA SER A 133 -0.04 -5.81 -19.17
C SER A 133 -1.27 -6.70 -18.99
N PRO A 134 -1.82 -7.30 -20.05
CA PRO A 134 -2.81 -8.37 -19.89
C PRO A 134 -2.29 -9.58 -19.09
N ALA A 135 -0.97 -9.72 -18.92
CA ALA A 135 -0.37 -10.73 -18.04
C ALA A 135 -0.53 -10.40 -16.55
N ASP A 136 -0.89 -9.17 -16.20
CA ASP A 136 -1.27 -8.79 -14.83
C ASP A 136 -2.71 -9.22 -14.47
N LEU A 137 -3.44 -9.85 -15.40
CA LEU A 137 -4.81 -10.37 -15.16
C LEU A 137 -4.85 -11.74 -14.47
N GLU A 138 -3.72 -12.43 -14.33
CA GLU A 138 -3.61 -13.66 -13.51
C GLU A 138 -2.53 -13.48 -12.44
N ARG A 139 -2.79 -12.60 -11.46
CA ARG A 139 -1.96 -12.38 -10.25
C ARG A 139 -2.09 -13.54 -9.26
N TYR A 140 -1.92 -14.79 -9.70
CA TYR A 140 -1.89 -15.91 -8.77
C TYR A 140 -0.47 -16.09 -8.20
N PRO A 141 -0.30 -16.14 -6.87
CA PRO A 141 1.02 -16.34 -6.29
C PRO A 141 1.55 -17.75 -6.58
N VAL A 142 2.78 -17.84 -7.06
CA VAL A 142 3.45 -19.10 -7.41
C VAL A 142 4.55 -19.41 -6.42
N LEU A 143 4.52 -20.60 -5.83
CA LEU A 143 5.58 -21.14 -4.99
C LEU A 143 6.44 -22.09 -5.81
N SER A 144 7.66 -21.66 -6.16
CA SER A 144 8.69 -22.56 -6.71
C SER A 144 9.54 -23.09 -5.57
N ILE A 145 9.42 -24.38 -5.26
CA ILE A 145 10.12 -25.02 -4.15
C ILE A 145 10.94 -26.23 -4.60
N THR A 146 12.17 -26.32 -4.09
CA THR A 146 13.01 -27.51 -4.22
C THR A 146 12.88 -28.33 -2.95
N LEU A 147 12.23 -29.49 -3.05
CA LEU A 147 12.07 -30.43 -1.94
C LEU A 147 13.34 -31.26 -1.80
N THR A 148 14.04 -31.07 -0.68
CA THR A 148 15.31 -31.76 -0.38
C THR A 148 15.14 -32.99 0.48
N ILE A 149 13.92 -33.23 0.97
CA ILE A 149 13.54 -34.38 1.79
C ILE A 149 12.20 -34.94 1.29
N ASN A 150 11.96 -36.23 1.53
CA ASN A 150 10.79 -36.95 1.02
C ASN A 150 9.56 -36.91 1.93
N ASN A 151 9.74 -36.70 3.24
CA ASN A 151 8.64 -36.81 4.19
C ASN A 151 8.85 -35.93 5.41
N LEU A 152 7.74 -35.60 6.08
CA LEU A 152 7.73 -34.76 7.28
C LEU A 152 8.56 -35.37 8.43
N LYS A 153 8.58 -36.70 8.57
CA LYS A 153 9.31 -37.35 9.67
C LYS A 153 10.81 -37.12 9.56
N GLU A 154 11.37 -37.36 8.39
CA GLU A 154 12.77 -37.12 8.07
C GLU A 154 13.11 -35.64 8.15
N ALA A 155 12.21 -34.77 7.66
CA ALA A 155 12.40 -33.32 7.74
C ALA A 155 12.51 -32.84 9.19
N ARG A 156 11.68 -33.42 10.08
CA ARG A 156 11.70 -33.15 11.51
C ARG A 156 13.01 -33.55 12.18
N GLU A 157 13.51 -34.75 11.87
CA GLU A 157 14.76 -35.28 12.43
C GLU A 157 15.98 -34.45 12.01
N CYS A 158 16.04 -34.07 10.72
CA CYS A 158 17.09 -33.23 10.17
C CYS A 158 17.01 -31.80 10.72
N LEU A 159 15.81 -31.19 10.76
CA LEU A 159 15.65 -29.81 11.20
C LEU A 159 15.99 -29.64 12.69
N LYS A 160 15.57 -30.58 13.55
CA LYS A 160 15.90 -30.51 14.98
C LYS A 160 17.41 -30.55 15.23
N LYS A 161 18.13 -31.40 14.49
CA LYS A 161 19.59 -31.44 14.54
C LYS A 161 20.20 -30.13 14.04
N ALA A 162 19.72 -29.62 12.91
CA ALA A 162 20.19 -28.37 12.30
C ALA A 162 19.96 -27.15 13.21
N ILE A 163 18.84 -27.08 13.93
CA ILE A 163 18.56 -26.03 14.93
C ILE A 163 19.55 -26.13 16.11
N THR A 164 19.82 -27.35 16.58
CA THR A 164 20.74 -27.58 17.71
C THR A 164 22.19 -27.24 17.34
N ASP A 165 22.58 -27.53 16.10
CA ASP A 165 23.90 -27.19 15.54
C ASP A 165 24.01 -25.73 15.08
N GLN A 166 22.90 -24.97 15.12
CA GLN A 166 22.80 -23.60 14.64
C GLN A 166 23.20 -23.42 13.17
N ASN A 167 22.98 -24.44 12.36
CA ASN A 167 23.25 -24.44 10.93
C ASN A 167 22.07 -25.05 10.19
N ILE A 168 21.09 -24.21 9.88
CA ILE A 168 19.87 -24.60 9.17
C ILE A 168 20.04 -24.28 7.68
N PRO A 169 20.12 -25.29 6.81
CA PRO A 169 20.00 -25.07 5.38
C PRO A 169 18.61 -24.54 5.04
N LEU A 170 18.56 -23.51 4.19
CA LEU A 170 17.30 -22.87 3.82
C LEU A 170 16.33 -23.82 3.11
N ASP A 171 16.84 -24.65 2.21
CA ASP A 171 16.01 -25.62 1.46
C ASP A 171 15.42 -26.70 2.39
N LEU A 172 16.16 -27.07 3.44
CA LEU A 172 15.66 -27.97 4.49
C LEU A 172 14.50 -27.32 5.26
N ALA A 173 14.67 -26.06 5.67
CA ALA A 173 13.64 -25.32 6.38
C ALA A 173 12.38 -25.12 5.52
N ALA A 174 12.55 -24.77 4.25
CA ALA A 174 11.45 -24.63 3.30
C ALA A 174 10.72 -25.97 3.06
N SER A 175 11.46 -27.07 2.88
CA SER A 175 10.89 -28.41 2.73
C SER A 175 10.10 -28.85 3.97
N PHE A 176 10.62 -28.58 5.17
CA PHE A 176 9.90 -28.84 6.42
C PHE A 176 8.59 -28.05 6.49
N LEU A 177 8.63 -26.73 6.23
CA LEU A 177 7.43 -25.88 6.24
C LEU A 177 6.39 -26.36 5.22
N TYR A 178 6.83 -26.74 4.03
CA TYR A 178 5.94 -27.28 2.98
C TYR A 178 5.15 -28.50 3.48
N TYR A 179 5.84 -29.57 3.89
CA TYR A 179 5.17 -30.77 4.38
C TYR A 179 4.36 -30.52 5.65
N TYR A 180 4.82 -29.61 6.50
CA TYR A 180 4.09 -29.28 7.72
C TYR A 180 2.79 -28.52 7.41
N PHE A 181 2.80 -27.60 6.45
CA PHE A 181 1.60 -26.86 6.02
C PHE A 181 0.56 -27.76 5.36
N GLU A 182 0.96 -28.84 4.68
CA GLU A 182 0.00 -29.84 4.18
C GLU A 182 -0.83 -30.49 5.30
N THR A 183 -0.28 -30.60 6.51
CA THR A 183 -0.98 -31.19 7.66
C THR A 183 -2.00 -30.26 8.30
N ILE A 184 -1.95 -28.95 8.00
CA ILE A 184 -2.78 -27.93 8.62
C ILE A 184 -4.01 -27.70 7.75
N VAL A 185 -5.15 -28.22 8.20
CA VAL A 185 -6.42 -28.15 7.46
C VAL A 185 -7.44 -27.36 8.26
N CYS A 186 -8.07 -26.38 7.63
CA CYS A 186 -9.21 -25.64 8.18
C CYS A 186 -10.36 -25.63 7.18
N GLN A 187 -11.60 -25.70 7.68
CA GLN A 187 -12.78 -25.53 6.84
C GLN A 187 -13.10 -24.04 6.70
N ASN A 188 -13.29 -23.60 5.46
CA ASN A 188 -13.61 -22.22 5.15
C ASN A 188 -15.13 -21.95 5.28
N THR A 189 -15.52 -20.83 5.88
CA THR A 189 -16.94 -20.50 6.16
C THR A 189 -17.65 -19.77 5.03
N GLU A 190 -16.90 -19.08 4.17
CA GLU A 190 -17.42 -18.20 3.10
C GLU A 190 -16.57 -18.35 1.84
N THR A 191 -17.04 -17.88 0.70
CA THR A 191 -16.21 -17.94 -0.52
C THR A 191 -15.04 -16.96 -0.38
N TRP A 192 -13.81 -17.46 -0.55
CA TRP A 192 -12.60 -16.66 -0.46
C TRP A 192 -12.09 -16.36 -1.86
N LYS A 193 -12.10 -15.06 -2.22
CA LYS A 193 -11.60 -14.56 -3.50
C LYS A 193 -10.62 -13.41 -3.28
N SER A 194 -9.71 -13.20 -4.22
CA SER A 194 -8.86 -12.02 -4.27
C SER A 194 -8.33 -11.80 -5.70
N TYR A 195 -8.36 -10.57 -6.21
CA TYR A 195 -7.97 -10.20 -7.57
C TYR A 195 -8.63 -11.06 -8.65
N GLY A 196 -9.88 -11.46 -8.44
CA GLY A 196 -10.61 -12.36 -9.34
C GLY A 196 -10.19 -13.85 -9.25
N VAL A 197 -9.22 -14.19 -8.41
CA VAL A 197 -8.84 -15.57 -8.12
C VAL A 197 -9.78 -16.17 -7.09
N ASP A 198 -10.39 -17.31 -7.42
CA ASP A 198 -11.13 -18.14 -6.47
C ASP A 198 -10.15 -18.98 -5.63
N ILE A 199 -9.82 -18.51 -4.43
CA ILE A 199 -8.87 -19.18 -3.52
C ILE A 199 -9.49 -20.45 -2.95
N ALA A 200 -10.69 -20.33 -2.39
CA ALA A 200 -11.40 -21.46 -1.81
C ALA A 200 -12.92 -21.22 -1.83
N PRO A 201 -13.72 -22.20 -2.27
CA PRO A 201 -15.17 -22.10 -2.13
C PRO A 201 -15.58 -22.22 -0.67
N LYS A 202 -16.85 -21.89 -0.40
CA LYS A 202 -17.48 -22.13 0.90
C LYS A 202 -17.38 -23.62 1.26
N ASP A 203 -17.09 -23.91 2.52
CA ASP A 203 -16.97 -25.26 3.10
C ASP A 203 -15.81 -26.12 2.57
N ALA A 204 -14.89 -25.55 1.79
CA ALA A 204 -13.68 -26.27 1.38
C ALA A 204 -12.68 -26.41 2.54
N ASN A 205 -11.94 -27.52 2.50
CA ASN A 205 -10.75 -27.73 3.30
C ASN A 205 -9.58 -26.95 2.68
N VAL A 206 -9.06 -25.99 3.42
CA VAL A 206 -7.99 -25.08 2.99
C VAL A 206 -6.76 -25.32 3.85
N THR A 207 -5.60 -25.33 3.21
CA THR A 207 -4.29 -25.33 3.86
C THR A 207 -3.55 -24.03 3.52
N PRO A 208 -2.45 -23.68 4.21
CA PRO A 208 -1.62 -22.55 3.81
C PRO A 208 -1.12 -22.65 2.36
N LEU A 209 -0.94 -23.87 1.84
CA LEU A 209 -0.49 -24.09 0.46
C LEU A 209 -1.60 -23.95 -0.58
N SER A 210 -2.88 -24.10 -0.19
CA SER A 210 -4.02 -23.86 -1.08
C SER A 210 -4.09 -22.42 -1.60
N LEU A 211 -3.38 -21.50 -0.95
CA LEU A 211 -3.26 -20.10 -1.35
C LEU A 211 -2.33 -19.89 -2.56
N LEU A 212 -1.58 -20.91 -3.00
CA LEU A 212 -0.45 -20.79 -3.92
C LEU A 212 -0.48 -21.84 -5.03
N THR A 213 0.11 -21.51 -6.19
CA THR A 213 0.39 -22.51 -7.25
C THR A 213 1.75 -23.10 -6.92
N VAL A 214 1.75 -24.35 -6.49
CA VAL A 214 3.00 -25.04 -6.11
C VAL A 214 3.66 -25.65 -7.35
N ARG A 215 4.91 -25.24 -7.61
CA ARG A 215 5.83 -25.86 -8.56
C ARG A 215 6.95 -26.50 -7.77
N GLN A 216 6.90 -27.82 -7.64
CA GLN A 216 7.88 -28.58 -6.88
C GLN A 216 8.93 -29.23 -7.78
N VAL A 217 10.18 -29.18 -7.36
CA VAL A 217 11.30 -29.93 -7.94
C VAL A 217 11.91 -30.78 -6.83
N GLN A 218 12.12 -32.07 -7.08
CA GLN A 218 12.78 -32.95 -6.11
C GLN A 218 14.29 -32.93 -6.34
N ASN A 219 15.04 -32.62 -5.28
CA ASN A 219 16.50 -32.72 -5.26
C ASN A 219 16.92 -33.18 -3.87
N ILE A 220 16.84 -34.49 -3.62
CA ILE A 220 17.04 -35.06 -2.29
C ILE A 220 18.49 -34.89 -1.87
N LEU A 221 18.70 -34.33 -0.67
CA LEU A 221 20.01 -34.12 -0.08
C LEU A 221 20.12 -34.89 1.24
N GLU A 222 21.35 -35.32 1.57
CA GLU A 222 21.63 -35.96 2.85
C GLU A 222 21.95 -34.91 3.91
N TYR A 223 21.20 -34.96 5.02
CA TYR A 223 21.40 -34.08 6.17
C TYR A 223 21.66 -34.91 7.44
N PRO A 224 22.42 -34.38 8.42
CA PRO A 224 22.58 -35.01 9.73
C PRO A 224 21.22 -35.17 10.44
N LYS A 225 20.96 -36.36 10.99
CA LYS A 225 19.70 -36.71 11.68
C LYS A 225 19.88 -36.83 13.18
N THR A 226 18.78 -36.78 13.92
CA THR A 226 18.73 -37.06 15.36
C THR A 226 17.53 -37.95 15.66
N GLU A 227 17.72 -38.97 16.50
CA GLU A 227 16.66 -39.93 16.84
C GLU A 227 15.71 -39.44 17.94
N GLN A 228 16.10 -38.41 18.72
CA GLN A 228 15.34 -37.89 19.85
C GLN A 228 14.27 -36.85 19.43
N VAL A 229 13.36 -37.22 18.55
CA VAL A 229 12.41 -36.26 17.94
C VAL A 229 10.97 -36.74 18.10
N ARG A 230 10.08 -35.86 18.57
CA ARG A 230 8.64 -36.13 18.76
C ARG A 230 7.81 -35.28 17.80
N GLN A 231 6.61 -35.75 17.41
CA GLN A 231 5.69 -34.96 16.59
C GLN A 231 5.27 -33.64 17.26
N THR A 232 5.26 -33.61 18.60
CA THR A 232 5.03 -32.39 19.38
C THR A 232 6.12 -31.33 19.19
N ASP A 233 7.23 -31.68 18.52
CA ASP A 233 8.30 -30.73 18.21
C ASP A 233 8.00 -29.88 16.97
N ASP A 234 7.08 -30.30 16.09
CA ASP A 234 6.78 -29.58 14.84
C ASP A 234 6.34 -28.13 15.06
N PRO A 235 5.40 -27.82 15.98
CA PRO A 235 4.89 -26.47 16.07
C PRO A 235 5.95 -25.47 16.55
N TRP A 236 6.81 -25.84 17.51
CA TRP A 236 7.85 -24.92 17.98
C TRP A 236 8.96 -24.76 16.94
N MET A 237 9.31 -25.80 16.18
CA MET A 237 10.27 -25.69 15.08
C MET A 237 9.73 -24.83 13.93
N ALA A 238 8.43 -24.94 13.61
CA ALA A 238 7.79 -24.04 12.66
C ALA A 238 7.81 -22.58 13.15
N ILE A 239 7.50 -22.33 14.44
CA ILE A 239 7.62 -21.00 15.05
C ILE A 239 9.07 -20.50 14.97
N TYR A 240 10.06 -21.36 15.21
CA TYR A 240 11.48 -21.00 15.12
C TYR A 240 11.85 -20.55 13.71
N VAL A 241 11.54 -21.38 12.71
CA VAL A 241 11.84 -21.12 11.30
C VAL A 241 11.14 -19.85 10.85
N LEU A 242 9.81 -19.73 11.05
CA LEU A 242 9.06 -18.52 10.69
C LEU A 242 9.52 -17.30 11.50
N GLY A 243 9.92 -17.48 12.75
CA GLY A 243 10.42 -16.44 13.63
C GLY A 243 11.69 -15.77 13.14
N ILE A 244 12.57 -16.51 12.45
CA ILE A 244 13.77 -15.96 11.81
C ILE A 244 13.40 -14.81 10.87
N TYR A 245 12.29 -14.92 10.12
CA TYR A 245 11.85 -13.86 9.22
C TYR A 245 11.65 -12.53 9.97
N ARG A 246 10.87 -12.53 11.06
CA ARG A 246 10.61 -11.29 11.82
C ARG A 246 11.88 -10.72 12.46
N CYS A 247 12.75 -11.58 12.98
CA CYS A 247 14.00 -11.15 13.61
C CYS A 247 14.95 -10.49 12.59
N VAL A 248 15.12 -11.09 11.42
CA VAL A 248 16.04 -10.59 10.38
C VAL A 248 15.59 -9.22 9.85
N ARG A 249 14.28 -8.97 9.77
CA ARG A 249 13.70 -7.72 9.27
C ARG A 249 13.81 -6.53 10.21
N ALA A 250 13.87 -6.77 11.52
CA ALA A 250 14.09 -5.69 12.48
C ALA A 250 15.47 -5.06 12.23
N LYS A 251 15.57 -3.72 12.18
CA LYS A 251 16.87 -3.06 11.91
C LYS A 251 17.66 -2.75 13.19
N ALA A 252 16.97 -2.40 14.28
CA ALA A 252 17.59 -2.05 15.55
C ALA A 252 18.01 -3.31 16.33
N ALA A 253 19.26 -3.37 16.79
CA ALA A 253 19.82 -4.53 17.49
C ALA A 253 19.09 -4.86 18.80
N ASP A 254 18.74 -3.84 19.61
CA ASP A 254 18.01 -4.08 20.86
C ASP A 254 16.60 -4.62 20.60
N TYR A 255 15.95 -4.14 19.54
CA TYR A 255 14.62 -4.61 19.15
C TYR A 255 14.64 -6.04 18.60
N LYS A 256 15.70 -6.39 17.84
CA LYS A 256 15.95 -7.77 17.38
C LYS A 256 15.99 -8.75 18.56
N SER A 257 16.76 -8.44 19.60
CA SER A 257 16.88 -9.28 20.80
C SER A 257 15.54 -9.40 21.55
N GLN A 258 14.77 -8.32 21.68
CA GLN A 258 13.45 -8.36 22.30
C GLN A 258 12.45 -9.22 21.53
N ILE A 259 12.46 -9.16 20.19
CA ILE A 259 11.62 -10.03 19.35
C ILE A 259 12.01 -11.49 19.56
N ALA A 260 13.30 -11.80 19.48
CA ALA A 260 13.81 -13.16 19.66
C ALA A 260 13.39 -13.74 21.02
N GLN A 261 13.54 -12.97 22.10
CA GLN A 261 13.11 -13.38 23.44
C GLN A 261 11.60 -13.67 23.50
N ARG A 262 10.75 -12.80 22.93
CA ARG A 262 9.29 -13.01 22.90
C ARG A 262 8.91 -14.29 22.16
N ILE A 263 9.56 -14.54 21.02
CA ILE A 263 9.32 -15.76 20.25
C ILE A 263 9.84 -16.98 21.02
N THR A 264 11.01 -16.92 21.67
CA THR A 264 11.50 -18.00 22.56
C THR A 264 10.48 -18.31 23.66
N THR A 265 9.92 -17.30 24.33
CA THR A 265 8.90 -17.52 25.36
C THR A 265 7.69 -18.28 24.80
N GLN A 266 7.24 -17.93 23.59
CA GLN A 266 6.14 -18.61 22.95
C GLN A 266 6.48 -20.04 22.53
N MET A 267 7.68 -20.29 22.00
CA MET A 267 8.14 -21.66 21.69
C MET A 267 8.20 -22.52 22.96
N LYS A 268 8.72 -21.97 24.06
CA LYS A 268 8.79 -22.66 25.36
C LYS A 268 7.42 -22.97 25.96
N SER A 269 6.40 -22.16 25.65
CA SER A 269 5.02 -22.46 26.06
C SER A 269 4.44 -23.69 25.35
N VAL A 270 4.93 -24.01 24.15
CA VAL A 270 4.54 -25.20 23.40
C VAL A 270 5.38 -26.41 23.80
N SER A 271 6.69 -26.23 23.92
CA SER A 271 7.62 -27.28 24.33
C SER A 271 8.75 -26.71 25.18
N ALA A 272 8.87 -27.18 26.42
CA ALA A 272 9.93 -26.76 27.34
C ALA A 272 11.35 -27.04 26.80
N ALA A 273 11.49 -27.97 25.84
CA ALA A 273 12.74 -28.34 25.20
C ALA A 273 13.11 -27.47 23.99
N ALA A 274 12.35 -26.40 23.71
CA ALA A 274 12.63 -25.52 22.58
C ALA A 274 13.94 -24.74 22.75
N THR A 275 14.76 -24.75 21.70
CA THR A 275 16.04 -24.03 21.63
C THR A 275 15.81 -22.51 21.56
N ASP A 276 16.68 -21.75 22.24
CA ASP A 276 16.64 -20.28 22.16
C ASP A 276 17.05 -19.79 20.76
N MET A 277 16.37 -18.76 20.26
CA MET A 277 16.61 -18.23 18.91
C MET A 277 17.43 -16.94 18.87
N THR A 278 17.95 -16.45 19.99
CA THR A 278 18.67 -15.17 20.05
C THR A 278 19.91 -15.19 19.15
N GLU A 279 20.60 -16.33 19.07
CA GLU A 279 21.79 -16.50 18.23
C GLU A 279 21.43 -16.65 16.73
N ALA A 280 20.24 -17.14 16.40
CA ALA A 280 19.79 -17.27 15.01
C ALA A 280 19.59 -15.93 14.30
N VAL A 281 19.44 -14.83 15.03
CA VAL A 281 19.14 -13.51 14.47
C VAL A 281 20.30 -12.96 13.62
N SER A 282 21.55 -13.31 13.93
CA SER A 282 22.73 -12.87 13.20
C SER A 282 23.12 -13.82 12.06
N ILE A 283 22.84 -15.11 12.21
CA ILE A 283 23.30 -16.17 11.28
C ILE A 283 22.50 -16.15 9.97
N TYR A 284 21.18 -15.96 10.04
CA TYR A 284 20.26 -16.18 8.91
C TYR A 284 19.82 -14.89 8.20
N GLN A 285 20.61 -13.82 8.25
CA GLN A 285 20.24 -12.52 7.70
C GLN A 285 19.91 -12.57 6.18
N SER A 286 20.48 -13.51 5.44
CA SER A 286 20.25 -13.67 3.99
C SER A 286 18.85 -14.20 3.63
N TRP A 287 18.11 -14.76 4.59
CA TRP A 287 16.83 -15.42 4.33
C TRP A 287 15.73 -14.44 3.89
N GLU A 288 15.80 -13.15 4.29
CA GLU A 288 14.83 -12.12 3.88
C GLU A 288 14.79 -11.92 2.35
N ASN A 289 15.87 -12.26 1.65
CA ASN A 289 15.96 -12.09 0.19
C ASN A 289 15.50 -13.35 -0.58
N ASN A 290 15.24 -14.46 0.10
CA ASN A 290 14.83 -15.68 -0.58
C ASN A 290 13.31 -15.69 -0.85
N ARG A 291 12.96 -15.72 -2.13
CA ARG A 291 11.56 -15.66 -2.58
C ARG A 291 10.71 -16.84 -2.08
N THR A 292 11.22 -18.06 -2.16
CA THR A 292 10.50 -19.28 -1.74
C THR A 292 10.14 -19.21 -0.25
N TYR A 293 11.11 -18.84 0.58
CA TYR A 293 10.91 -18.67 2.02
C TYR A 293 9.92 -17.54 2.33
N CYS A 294 10.07 -16.36 1.73
CA CYS A 294 9.12 -15.26 1.93
C CYS A 294 7.68 -15.62 1.49
N THR A 295 7.53 -16.38 0.40
CA THR A 295 6.21 -16.84 -0.08
C THR A 295 5.56 -17.78 0.95
N LEU A 296 6.32 -18.70 1.55
CA LEU A 296 5.83 -19.58 2.62
C LEU A 296 5.43 -18.80 3.87
N VAL A 297 6.22 -17.80 4.26
CA VAL A 297 5.91 -16.90 5.40
C VAL A 297 4.61 -16.14 5.15
N ALA A 298 4.44 -15.56 3.96
CA ALA A 298 3.24 -14.83 3.58
C ALA A 298 2.00 -15.72 3.59
N ALA A 299 2.10 -16.93 3.03
CA ALA A 299 1.00 -17.89 3.01
C ALA A 299 0.59 -18.33 4.42
N ALA A 300 1.56 -18.57 5.31
CA ALA A 300 1.28 -18.88 6.71
C ALA A 300 0.58 -17.72 7.44
N ASP A 301 1.06 -16.47 7.26
CA ASP A 301 0.43 -15.32 7.90
C ASP A 301 -0.99 -15.08 7.38
N MET A 302 -1.19 -15.14 6.07
CA MET A 302 -2.48 -14.94 5.41
C MET A 302 -3.49 -16.00 5.86
N PHE A 303 -3.07 -17.27 5.92
CA PHE A 303 -3.91 -18.37 6.39
C PHE A 303 -4.36 -18.15 7.85
N PHE A 304 -3.42 -17.94 8.77
CA PHE A 304 -3.77 -17.74 10.18
C PHE A 304 -4.42 -16.38 10.47
N HIS A 305 -4.29 -15.40 9.57
CA HIS A 305 -5.05 -14.16 9.65
C HIS A 305 -6.54 -14.40 9.36
N ARG A 306 -6.87 -15.27 8.39
CA ARG A 306 -8.24 -15.72 8.13
C ARG A 306 -8.78 -16.64 9.24
N PHE A 307 -7.93 -17.49 9.82
CA PHE A 307 -8.29 -18.45 10.87
C PHE A 307 -7.63 -18.13 12.23
N PRO A 308 -8.02 -17.02 12.91
CA PRO A 308 -7.38 -16.58 14.15
C PRO A 308 -7.56 -17.55 15.32
N ASN A 309 -8.66 -18.32 15.34
CA ASN A 309 -9.01 -19.27 16.40
C ASN A 309 -8.33 -20.65 16.25
N HIS A 310 -7.52 -20.85 15.20
CA HIS A 310 -6.80 -22.11 15.02
C HIS A 310 -5.76 -22.30 16.13
N HIS A 311 -5.57 -23.53 16.62
CA HIS A 311 -4.66 -23.82 17.73
C HIS A 311 -3.18 -23.50 17.41
N LEU A 312 -2.81 -23.42 16.12
CA LEU A 312 -1.49 -23.02 15.63
C LEU A 312 -1.39 -21.55 15.20
N SER A 313 -2.41 -20.72 15.45
CA SER A 313 -2.37 -19.29 15.08
C SER A 313 -1.27 -18.52 15.80
N ASN A 314 -0.72 -19.09 16.88
CA ASN A 314 0.47 -18.62 17.57
C ASN A 314 1.71 -18.48 16.66
N MET A 315 1.79 -19.23 15.56
CA MET A 315 2.84 -19.11 14.54
C MET A 315 2.96 -17.70 13.95
N ARG A 316 1.86 -16.93 13.98
CA ARG A 316 1.85 -15.56 13.47
C ARG A 316 2.85 -14.65 14.14
N ILE A 317 3.33 -14.96 15.35
CA ILE A 317 4.37 -14.16 16.00
C ILE A 317 5.61 -13.98 15.10
N GLY A 318 5.94 -14.96 14.27
CA GLY A 318 7.08 -14.92 13.36
C GLY A 318 6.76 -14.32 12.00
N THR A 319 5.50 -14.29 11.60
CA THR A 319 5.09 -13.95 10.23
C THR A 319 4.40 -12.59 10.10
N THR A 320 4.02 -11.95 11.22
CA THR A 320 3.29 -10.66 11.19
C THR A 320 3.99 -9.55 10.41
N GLY A 321 5.32 -9.64 10.25
CA GLY A 321 6.06 -8.66 9.45
C GLY A 321 5.73 -8.72 7.95
N SER A 322 5.25 -9.85 7.45
CA SER A 322 4.96 -10.04 6.02
C SER A 322 3.76 -9.21 5.57
N ARG A 323 2.76 -9.04 6.44
CA ARG A 323 1.57 -8.26 6.15
C ARG A 323 1.92 -6.76 6.01
N TYR A 324 1.46 -6.16 4.93
CA TYR A 324 1.78 -4.80 4.51
C TYR A 324 3.29 -4.53 4.37
N LYS A 325 4.08 -5.55 4.00
CA LYS A 325 5.50 -5.36 3.68
C LYS A 325 5.64 -4.31 2.57
N ASP A 326 6.57 -3.39 2.80
CA ASP A 326 6.85 -2.24 1.95
C ASP A 326 5.63 -1.38 1.61
N CYS A 327 4.62 -1.33 2.48
CA CYS A 327 3.45 -0.45 2.35
C CYS A 327 3.47 0.70 3.37
N ALA A 328 4.67 1.20 3.71
CA ALA A 328 4.86 2.18 4.78
C ALA A 328 4.11 3.50 4.55
N ALA A 329 3.98 3.98 3.30
CA ALA A 329 3.22 5.20 3.01
C ALA A 329 1.72 5.00 3.25
N LEU A 330 1.16 3.87 2.78
CA LEU A 330 -0.23 3.49 3.05
C LEU A 330 -0.50 3.31 4.55
N MET A 331 0.43 2.68 5.27
CA MET A 331 0.31 2.53 6.73
C MET A 331 0.45 3.85 7.49
N SER A 332 1.12 4.85 6.90
CA SER A 332 1.18 6.21 7.45
C SER A 332 -0.12 6.97 7.20
N LEU A 333 -0.83 6.70 6.10
CA LEU A 333 -2.15 7.27 5.84
C LEU A 333 -3.18 6.88 6.91
N GLY A 334 -3.35 5.58 7.19
CA GLY A 334 -4.28 5.15 8.24
C GLY A 334 -3.89 5.73 9.62
N TYR A 335 -2.60 5.81 9.90
CA TYR A 335 -2.10 6.40 11.14
C TYR A 335 -2.41 7.90 11.28
N ILE A 336 -2.30 8.70 10.21
CA ILE A 336 -2.58 10.14 10.32
C ILE A 336 -4.08 10.41 10.44
N MET A 337 -4.92 9.58 9.81
CA MET A 337 -6.37 9.60 9.98
C MET A 337 -6.73 9.39 11.45
N ASP A 338 -6.17 8.35 12.07
CA ASP A 338 -6.37 8.07 13.50
C ASP A 338 -5.83 9.20 14.40
N LEU A 339 -4.66 9.77 14.07
CA LEU A 339 -4.04 10.83 14.86
C LEU A 339 -4.84 12.13 14.84
N LEU A 340 -5.45 12.46 13.69
CA LEU A 340 -6.25 13.67 13.51
C LEU A 340 -7.73 13.46 13.87
N GLY A 341 -8.16 12.21 14.05
CA GLY A 341 -9.57 11.87 14.29
C GLY A 341 -10.46 12.12 13.07
N LEU A 342 -9.97 11.78 11.88
CA LEU A 342 -10.68 11.95 10.62
C LEU A 342 -11.41 10.67 10.23
N ASP A 343 -12.65 10.81 9.81
CA ASP A 343 -13.48 9.69 9.34
C ASP A 343 -13.33 9.46 7.84
N ASN A 344 -13.10 10.53 7.06
CA ASN A 344 -13.03 10.47 5.60
C ASN A 344 -11.67 10.90 5.05
N LEU A 345 -11.19 10.19 4.03
CA LEU A 345 -9.94 10.53 3.34
C LEU A 345 -10.00 11.88 2.62
N SER A 346 -11.18 12.30 2.17
CA SER A 346 -11.43 13.61 1.56
C SER A 346 -10.93 14.74 2.46
N ASP A 347 -11.27 14.66 3.74
CA ASP A 347 -10.97 15.70 4.72
C ASP A 347 -9.47 15.92 4.84
N LEU A 348 -8.67 14.83 4.78
CA LEU A 348 -7.21 14.93 4.75
C LEU A 348 -6.68 15.48 3.42
N PHE A 349 -7.29 15.09 2.30
CA PHE A 349 -6.85 15.49 0.97
C PHE A 349 -7.05 16.98 0.69
N GLU A 350 -8.05 17.61 1.31
CA GLU A 350 -8.22 19.06 1.28
C GLU A 350 -7.01 19.81 1.86
N TRP A 351 -6.29 19.20 2.81
CA TRP A 351 -5.07 19.77 3.40
C TRP A 351 -3.80 19.53 2.56
N VAL A 352 -3.94 19.00 1.34
CA VAL A 352 -2.81 18.75 0.44
C VAL A 352 -2.60 19.93 -0.49
N PHE A 353 -1.74 20.87 -0.08
CA PHE A 353 -1.48 22.09 -0.85
C PHE A 353 -0.36 21.95 -1.90
N LEU A 354 0.32 20.81 -1.94
CA LEU A 354 1.46 20.58 -2.83
C LEU A 354 1.14 19.53 -3.88
N ASN A 355 1.32 19.90 -5.16
CA ASN A 355 1.02 19.04 -6.31
C ASN A 355 1.69 17.66 -6.25
N LYS A 356 2.96 17.59 -5.80
CA LYS A 356 3.69 16.32 -5.73
C LYS A 356 3.08 15.34 -4.73
N ILE A 357 2.55 15.83 -3.62
CA ILE A 357 1.86 15.00 -2.63
C ILE A 357 0.56 14.47 -3.28
N GLY A 358 -0.19 15.33 -3.96
CA GLY A 358 -1.39 14.93 -4.71
C GLY A 358 -1.10 13.87 -5.77
N ASP A 359 -0.02 14.03 -6.54
CA ASP A 359 0.37 13.06 -7.57
C ASP A 359 0.76 11.69 -6.98
N GLU A 360 1.37 11.66 -5.79
CA GLU A 360 1.67 10.42 -5.05
C GLU A 360 0.40 9.77 -4.48
N ILE A 361 -0.53 10.56 -3.95
CA ILE A 361 -1.84 10.08 -3.48
C ILE A 361 -2.62 9.44 -4.64
N ASP A 362 -2.73 10.13 -5.77
CA ASP A 362 -3.38 9.62 -7.00
C ASP A 362 -2.75 8.30 -7.47
N SER A 363 -1.43 8.14 -7.29
CA SER A 363 -0.71 6.93 -7.64
C SER A 363 -1.06 5.75 -6.74
N MET A 364 -1.26 6.00 -5.43
CA MET A 364 -1.64 4.99 -4.45
C MET A 364 -3.13 4.60 -4.56
N MET A 365 -4.03 5.55 -4.82
CA MET A 365 -5.48 5.37 -4.78
C MET A 365 -6.10 4.84 -6.08
N LYS A 366 -5.40 3.93 -6.78
CA LYS A 366 -5.93 3.32 -8.02
C LYS A 366 -7.07 2.35 -7.72
N GLU A 367 -8.16 2.45 -8.50
CA GLU A 367 -9.43 1.74 -8.30
C GLU A 367 -9.35 0.19 -8.29
N ASN A 368 -8.33 -0.41 -8.93
CA ASN A 368 -8.25 -1.86 -9.13
C ASN A 368 -7.51 -2.60 -8.00
N GLU A 369 -7.14 -1.93 -6.91
CA GLU A 369 -6.38 -2.52 -5.81
C GLU A 369 -7.30 -2.78 -4.61
N GLU A 370 -7.23 -3.98 -4.04
CA GLU A 370 -8.10 -4.44 -2.95
C GLU A 370 -7.68 -3.87 -1.57
N LEU A 371 -7.50 -2.54 -1.47
CA LEU A 371 -6.95 -1.85 -0.30
C LEU A 371 -7.74 -2.09 1.00
N CYS A 372 -9.06 -2.17 0.89
CA CYS A 372 -9.98 -2.32 2.00
C CYS A 372 -10.29 -3.80 2.33
N ASP A 373 -9.84 -4.74 1.50
CA ASP A 373 -10.07 -6.16 1.75
C ASP A 373 -8.98 -6.72 2.67
N GLN A 374 -9.39 -7.10 3.87
CA GLN A 374 -8.50 -7.62 4.91
C GLN A 374 -7.93 -9.00 4.59
N TYR A 375 -8.63 -9.79 3.77
CA TYR A 375 -8.30 -11.17 3.41
C TYR A 375 -7.78 -11.32 1.97
N SER A 376 -7.48 -10.20 1.31
CA SER A 376 -6.88 -10.15 -0.01
C SER A 376 -5.40 -10.60 0.00
N TYR A 377 -4.87 -10.90 -1.19
CA TYR A 377 -3.43 -10.99 -1.43
C TYR A 377 -2.70 -9.64 -1.31
N PHE A 378 -3.42 -8.51 -1.38
CA PHE A 378 -2.85 -7.16 -1.37
C PHE A 378 -1.86 -6.90 -0.23
N PRO A 379 -2.16 -7.23 1.04
CA PRO A 379 -1.23 -7.00 2.14
C PRO A 379 0.07 -7.78 2.00
N TYR A 380 0.09 -8.85 1.21
CA TYR A 380 1.22 -9.76 1.03
C TYR A 380 1.89 -9.64 -0.35
N GLN A 381 1.51 -8.63 -1.15
CA GLN A 381 1.91 -8.47 -2.56
C GLN A 381 3.42 -8.59 -2.81
N VAL A 382 4.26 -8.16 -1.87
CA VAL A 382 5.72 -8.22 -1.99
C VAL A 382 6.25 -9.63 -1.72
N ASP A 383 5.88 -10.24 -0.60
CA ASP A 383 6.41 -11.55 -0.19
C ASP A 383 5.83 -12.70 -1.02
N LEU A 384 4.61 -12.53 -1.56
CA LEU A 384 4.04 -13.41 -2.58
C LEU A 384 4.66 -13.19 -3.97
N GLY A 385 5.46 -12.14 -4.14
CA GLY A 385 6.10 -11.78 -5.40
C GLY A 385 5.13 -11.39 -6.51
N LEU A 386 3.96 -10.86 -6.14
CA LEU A 386 2.98 -10.27 -7.07
C LEU A 386 3.49 -8.94 -7.62
N VAL A 387 4.31 -8.22 -6.83
CA VAL A 387 4.99 -7.00 -7.24
C VAL A 387 6.48 -7.08 -6.93
N ASN A 388 7.31 -6.54 -7.82
CA ASN A 388 8.75 -6.41 -7.56
C ASN A 388 9.10 -5.21 -6.67
N LYS A 389 8.31 -4.14 -6.78
CA LYS A 389 8.44 -2.91 -5.98
C LYS A 389 7.05 -2.42 -5.61
N SER A 390 6.83 -2.22 -4.31
CA SER A 390 5.57 -1.69 -3.81
C SER A 390 5.40 -0.22 -4.17
N LYS A 391 4.25 0.09 -4.78
CA LYS A 391 3.80 1.48 -5.03
C LYS A 391 3.43 2.21 -3.74
N TYR A 392 3.25 1.49 -2.63
CA TYR A 392 2.82 2.01 -1.33
C TYR A 392 3.98 2.21 -0.36
N SER A 393 5.22 2.04 -0.85
CA SER A 393 6.41 2.20 -0.02
C SER A 393 6.70 3.67 0.27
N ALA A 394 7.37 3.94 1.38
CA ALA A 394 7.84 5.29 1.72
C ALA A 394 8.85 5.84 0.70
N ALA A 395 9.61 4.95 0.04
CA ALA A 395 10.54 5.33 -1.03
C ALA A 395 9.84 5.66 -2.35
N ALA A 396 8.67 5.07 -2.61
CA ALA A 396 7.86 5.40 -3.79
C ALA A 396 7.01 6.67 -3.60
N ASN A 397 6.68 7.01 -2.34
CA ASN A 397 5.89 8.20 -1.99
C ASN A 397 6.61 9.07 -0.95
N PRO A 398 7.80 9.61 -1.28
CA PRO A 398 8.63 10.33 -0.32
C PRO A 398 7.98 11.63 0.17
N HIS A 399 7.25 12.36 -0.67
CA HIS A 399 6.67 13.66 -0.29
C HIS A 399 5.47 13.47 0.64
N PHE A 400 4.57 12.53 0.31
CA PHE A 400 3.41 12.20 1.13
C PHE A 400 3.83 11.58 2.47
N PHE A 401 4.79 10.66 2.45
CA PHE A 401 5.30 10.05 3.67
C PHE A 401 5.90 11.08 4.62
N GLU A 402 6.68 12.02 4.07
CA GLU A 402 7.29 13.09 4.87
C GLU A 402 6.26 14.09 5.40
N PHE A 403 5.31 14.52 4.58
CA PHE A 403 4.20 15.38 4.98
C PHE A 403 3.47 14.84 6.22
N ILE A 404 3.07 13.57 6.21
CA ILE A 404 2.41 12.94 7.35
C ILE A 404 3.29 12.94 8.60
N HIS A 405 4.56 12.56 8.45
CA HIS A 405 5.43 12.45 9.60
C HIS A 405 5.84 13.82 10.14
N LEU A 406 5.92 14.86 9.32
CA LEU A 406 6.07 16.24 9.80
C LEU A 406 4.86 16.69 10.63
N ILE A 407 3.62 16.42 10.18
CA ILE A 407 2.41 16.70 10.97
C ILE A 407 2.49 15.98 12.32
N GLY A 408 2.77 14.67 12.31
CA GLY A 408 2.86 13.90 13.54
C GLY A 408 4.00 14.34 14.46
N CYS A 409 5.13 14.83 13.94
CA CYS A 409 6.21 15.41 14.75
C CYS A 409 5.75 16.68 15.47
N LEU A 410 5.03 17.56 14.78
CA LEU A 410 4.48 18.79 15.36
C LEU A 410 3.41 18.49 16.43
N LEU A 411 2.65 17.41 16.23
CA LEU A 411 1.70 16.87 17.21
C LEU A 411 2.34 15.95 18.27
N ARG A 412 3.68 15.94 18.38
CA ARG A 412 4.46 15.19 19.39
C ARG A 412 4.28 13.67 19.37
N SER A 413 3.96 13.09 18.23
CA SER A 413 3.88 11.64 18.09
C SER A 413 5.26 10.99 18.03
N GLN A 414 5.49 10.04 18.93
CA GLN A 414 6.73 9.26 18.99
C GLN A 414 6.97 8.42 17.72
N ARG A 415 5.90 7.95 17.06
CA ARG A 415 6.01 7.19 15.80
C ARG A 415 6.61 8.05 14.70
N SER A 416 6.13 9.28 14.57
CA SER A 416 6.64 10.22 13.57
C SER A 416 8.03 10.74 13.89
N MET A 417 8.34 11.02 15.16
CA MET A 417 9.69 11.47 15.56
C MET A 417 10.78 10.44 15.25
N ASN A 418 10.44 9.15 15.26
CA ASN A 418 11.35 8.06 14.92
C ASN A 418 11.28 7.64 13.45
N ALA A 419 10.40 8.25 12.64
CA ALA A 419 10.31 7.95 11.21
C ALA A 419 11.54 8.48 10.48
N ARG A 420 11.98 7.77 9.45
CA ARG A 420 13.15 8.18 8.66
C ARG A 420 12.77 9.33 7.75
N HIS A 421 13.61 10.36 7.70
CA HIS A 421 13.55 11.39 6.66
C HIS A 421 13.99 10.79 5.31
N ILE A 422 13.25 11.08 4.24
CA ILE A 422 13.46 10.46 2.91
C ILE A 422 13.59 11.53 1.82
N CYS A 423 12.95 12.70 1.95
CA CYS A 423 12.89 13.69 0.89
C CYS A 423 13.69 14.97 1.21
N ASP A 424 14.77 15.18 0.47
CA ASP A 424 15.55 16.43 0.55
C ASP A 424 14.93 17.57 -0.29
N SER A 425 13.85 17.32 -1.05
CA SER A 425 13.26 18.29 -1.97
C SER A 425 12.02 18.95 -1.40
N GLN A 426 11.90 20.29 -1.55
CA GLN A 426 10.76 21.09 -1.08
C GLN A 426 10.44 20.97 0.43
N SER A 427 11.44 20.66 1.25
CA SER A 427 11.24 20.42 2.69
C SER A 427 10.63 21.62 3.44
N MET A 428 10.92 22.86 3.01
CA MET A 428 10.32 24.06 3.63
C MET A 428 8.83 24.21 3.31
N ASP A 429 8.42 24.01 2.06
CA ASP A 429 7.01 24.11 1.66
C ASP A 429 6.19 22.98 2.32
N MET A 430 6.77 21.77 2.40
CA MET A 430 6.16 20.64 3.11
C MET A 430 6.01 20.92 4.60
N LEU A 431 7.04 21.50 5.23
CA LEU A 431 6.99 21.89 6.64
C LEU A 431 5.90 22.95 6.88
N GLN A 432 5.79 23.96 6.01
CA GLN A 432 4.74 24.98 6.13
C GLN A 432 3.34 24.38 5.97
N ASN A 433 3.12 23.53 4.96
CA ASN A 433 1.83 22.84 4.80
C ASN A 433 1.51 22.00 6.06
N SER A 434 2.47 21.16 6.49
CA SER A 434 2.33 20.32 7.68
C SER A 434 2.06 21.12 8.96
N ALA A 435 2.70 22.30 9.09
CA ALA A 435 2.50 23.20 10.22
C ALA A 435 1.11 23.83 10.23
N CYS A 436 0.55 24.16 9.06
CA CYS A 436 -0.84 24.63 8.98
C CYS A 436 -1.80 23.54 9.50
N VAL A 437 -1.66 22.31 9.01
CA VAL A 437 -2.49 21.18 9.46
C VAL A 437 -2.34 20.96 10.95
N ALA A 438 -1.11 20.82 11.44
CA ALA A 438 -0.86 20.57 12.86
C ALA A 438 -1.37 21.71 13.75
N TYR A 439 -1.25 22.97 13.30
CA TYR A 439 -1.78 24.13 14.03
C TYR A 439 -3.30 24.06 14.14
N VAL A 440 -4.01 23.85 13.02
CA VAL A 440 -5.47 23.78 13.00
C VAL A 440 -5.96 22.68 13.92
N TYR A 441 -5.52 21.43 13.71
CA TYR A 441 -5.98 20.30 14.51
C TYR A 441 -5.51 20.30 15.97
N SER A 442 -4.52 21.12 16.33
CA SER A 442 -4.14 21.31 17.75
C SER A 442 -4.92 22.42 18.45
N HIS A 443 -5.56 23.32 17.71
CA HIS A 443 -6.29 24.47 18.26
C HIS A 443 -7.80 24.38 18.05
N THR A 444 -8.28 23.57 17.09
CA THR A 444 -9.69 23.28 16.88
C THR A 444 -10.08 22.00 17.62
N PHE A 445 -10.96 22.10 18.62
CA PHE A 445 -11.52 20.94 19.32
C PHE A 445 -13.01 20.80 18.99
N LYS A 446 -13.39 19.68 18.39
CA LYS A 446 -14.81 19.27 18.31
C LYS A 446 -15.24 18.83 19.71
N VAL A 447 -15.81 19.74 20.50
CA VAL A 447 -16.35 19.44 21.83
C VAL A 447 -17.86 19.41 21.76
N THR A 448 -18.42 18.21 21.74
CA THR A 448 -19.85 17.97 21.89
C THR A 448 -20.13 17.34 23.25
N LYS A 449 -21.30 17.64 23.82
CA LYS A 449 -21.71 17.09 25.10
C LYS A 449 -22.13 15.63 24.92
N VAL A 450 -21.32 14.70 25.42
CA VAL A 450 -21.52 13.24 25.24
C VAL A 450 -22.58 12.64 26.19
N TYR A 451 -22.81 13.27 27.35
CA TYR A 451 -23.76 12.78 28.36
C TYR A 451 -24.88 13.78 28.60
N ALA A 452 -26.11 13.30 28.52
CA ALA A 452 -27.32 14.01 28.93
C ALA A 452 -27.81 13.46 30.28
N LYS A 453 -28.50 14.30 31.07
CA LYS A 453 -29.09 13.90 32.35
C LYS A 453 -30.35 13.07 32.16
N ASP A 454 -31.07 13.30 31.07
CA ASP A 454 -32.31 12.62 30.71
C ASP A 454 -32.43 12.47 29.19
N GLU A 455 -33.44 11.69 28.78
CA GLU A 455 -33.67 11.31 27.38
C GLU A 455 -34.18 12.49 26.52
N GLU A 456 -34.78 13.51 27.15
CA GLU A 456 -35.18 14.75 26.46
C GLU A 456 -33.97 15.62 26.12
N GLU A 457 -33.05 15.79 27.06
CA GLU A 457 -31.79 16.49 26.84
C GLU A 457 -30.92 15.78 25.80
N LEU A 458 -30.95 14.44 25.73
CA LEU A 458 -30.27 13.67 24.69
C LEU A 458 -30.85 13.94 23.30
N LYS A 459 -32.18 13.94 23.17
CA LYS A 459 -32.86 14.24 21.89
C LYS A 459 -32.62 15.68 21.45
N ALA A 460 -32.58 16.63 22.38
CA ALA A 460 -32.25 18.02 22.09
C ALA A 460 -30.81 18.18 21.60
N LEU A 461 -29.85 17.45 22.18
CA LEU A 461 -28.46 17.45 21.71
C LEU A 461 -28.32 16.82 20.31
N GLN A 462 -29.02 15.72 20.04
CA GLN A 462 -29.02 15.06 18.73
C GLN A 462 -29.64 15.94 17.63
N ALA A 463 -30.73 16.67 17.95
CA ALA A 463 -31.34 17.61 17.00
C ALA A 463 -30.41 18.78 16.63
N VAL A 464 -29.65 19.29 17.60
CA VAL A 464 -28.64 20.34 17.36
C VAL A 464 -27.47 19.81 16.54
N GLU A 465 -27.08 18.55 16.73
CA GLU A 465 -26.03 17.89 15.94
C GLU A 465 -26.48 17.65 14.48
N GLU A 466 -27.73 17.26 14.25
CA GLU A 466 -28.33 17.18 12.91
C GLU A 466 -28.38 18.55 12.22
N GLU A 467 -28.83 19.61 12.90
CA GLU A 467 -28.82 20.99 12.37
C GLU A 467 -27.42 21.50 12.03
N LEU A 468 -26.40 21.16 12.84
CA LEU A 468 -25.00 21.52 12.58
C LEU A 468 -24.39 20.69 11.44
N SER A 469 -24.88 19.47 11.21
CA SER A 469 -24.43 18.62 10.11
C SER A 469 -24.98 19.06 8.75
N ASP A 470 -26.17 19.66 8.74
CA ASP A 470 -26.82 20.25 7.55
C ASP A 470 -26.41 21.72 7.31
N TYR A 471 -25.68 22.33 8.24
CA TYR A 471 -25.17 23.69 8.11
C TYR A 471 -24.03 23.74 7.08
N ASP A 472 -24.35 24.18 5.85
CA ASP A 472 -23.37 24.58 4.84
C ASP A 472 -22.97 26.05 5.05
N PRO A 473 -21.75 26.33 5.55
CA PRO A 473 -21.30 27.70 5.81
C PRO A 473 -21.20 28.58 4.55
N TRP A 474 -21.27 28.00 3.35
CA TRP A 474 -21.11 28.71 2.07
C TRP A 474 -22.39 29.28 1.49
N HIS A 475 -23.55 28.81 1.94
CA HIS A 475 -24.83 29.33 1.46
C HIS A 475 -25.08 30.79 1.92
N GLU A 476 -24.50 31.19 3.05
CA GLU A 476 -24.57 32.57 3.56
C GLU A 476 -23.47 33.48 2.98
N LEU A 477 -22.27 32.96 2.72
CA LEU A 477 -21.14 33.74 2.16
C LEU A 477 -21.24 34.00 0.65
N THR A 478 -22.06 33.25 -0.09
CA THR A 478 -22.32 33.49 -1.52
C THR A 478 -23.43 34.51 -1.79
N ASN A 479 -24.19 34.89 -0.75
CA ASN A 479 -25.29 35.86 -0.82
C ASN A 479 -24.99 37.21 -0.14
N ALA A 480 -23.76 37.43 0.32
CA ALA A 480 -23.25 38.72 0.79
C ALA A 480 -22.20 39.25 -0.20
#